data_AF-A0A937VA65-F1
#
_entry.id   AF-A0A937VA65-F1
#
_cell.length_a   1.000
_cell.length_b   1.000
_cell.length_c   1.000
_cell.angle_alpha   90.00
_cell.angle_beta   90.00
_cell.angle_gamma   90.00
#
_symmetry.space_group_name_H-M   'P 1'
#
loop_
_entity.id
_entity.type
_entity.pdbx_description
1 polymer ?
#
loop_
_entity_poly.entity_id
_entity_poly.type
_entity_poly.pdbx_seq_one_letter_code
_entity_poly.pdbx_strand_id
1 'polypeptide(L)'
;MQSKLGRATLAGACYLFLMQGSVYYHLLVAAWIVLAWASSRRPWRTLLVVLLASAWAGISRVNWMPVPAILAIMIYLLESPLGHLRARIAAYVAWPAAYAAAGALAALAANRAYAALSGNPPGEFDSAFTSGLLWYRLLPSATYPLGVLPAILIASAPAIGLLVSRPRGRASSLHPLRRLGLSGALAILFLGGLVVSAKIGGGGDLHNLDAYLVVLLVITVLWTFGVVTTEMGTPNGPPAPSFALLGAALAVPVAFALAAHRVWPMREMDSARAIVERVAQAAEDAGRQGQRVLFISERHLIAFEGLEVRLEPDYEKVYLMEMAMAGNRAYLDRLYADLQAHGFGLIVTEKLNTGLQGSEFTFGEENDVWAQRVAAPILRSYAVKEELGSLWLMTPR
;
A
#
# COMPACT_ATOMS: atom_id res chain seq x y z
N MET A 1 -22.33 24.55 0.33
CA MET A 1 -20.89 24.38 0.61
C MET A 1 -20.07 25.64 0.27
N GLN A 2 -20.60 26.84 0.59
CA GLN A 2 -19.97 28.12 0.18
C GLN A 2 -19.06 28.74 1.26
N SER A 3 -19.10 28.26 2.51
CA SER A 3 -18.24 28.76 3.57
C SER A 3 -16.87 28.06 3.56
N LYS A 4 -15.81 28.80 3.94
CA LYS A 4 -14.46 28.24 4.14
C LYS A 4 -14.48 27.08 5.16
N LEU A 5 -15.27 27.23 6.22
CA LEU A 5 -15.46 26.23 7.27
C LEU A 5 -16.00 24.91 6.70
N GLY A 6 -17.05 24.94 5.86
CA GLY A 6 -17.62 23.71 5.29
C GLY A 6 -16.63 22.94 4.40
N ARG A 7 -15.74 23.64 3.68
CA ARG A 7 -14.67 23.01 2.90
C ARG A 7 -13.60 22.38 3.79
N ALA A 8 -13.21 23.06 4.87
CA ALA A 8 -12.26 22.53 5.84
C ALA A 8 -12.79 21.28 6.54
N THR A 9 -14.07 21.28 6.95
CA THR A 9 -14.72 20.11 7.57
C THR A 9 -14.76 18.92 6.62
N LEU A 10 -15.12 19.13 5.35
CA LEU A 10 -15.10 18.04 4.36
C LEU A 10 -13.70 17.49 4.14
N ALA A 11 -12.69 18.36 4.01
CA ALA A 11 -11.30 17.94 3.86
C ALA A 11 -10.83 17.13 5.07
N GLY A 12 -11.13 17.57 6.29
CA GLY A 12 -10.83 16.83 7.52
C GLY A 12 -11.52 15.46 7.56
N ALA A 13 -12.79 15.38 7.20
CA ALA A 13 -13.52 14.11 7.14
C ALA A 13 -12.94 13.15 6.09
N CYS A 14 -12.58 13.65 4.91
CA CYS A 14 -11.92 12.86 3.86
C CYS A 14 -10.56 12.35 4.34
N TYR A 15 -9.77 13.21 4.98
CA TYR A 15 -8.48 12.85 5.55
C TYR A 15 -8.62 11.73 6.58
N LEU A 16 -9.50 11.90 7.57
CA LEU A 16 -9.75 10.87 8.59
C LEU A 16 -10.21 9.56 7.95
N PHE A 17 -11.10 9.61 6.96
CA PHE A 17 -11.57 8.41 6.26
C PHE A 17 -10.41 7.65 5.60
N LEU A 18 -9.51 8.35 4.91
CA LEU A 18 -8.34 7.74 4.24
C LEU A 18 -7.31 7.20 5.23
N MET A 19 -7.15 7.82 6.41
CA MET A 19 -6.23 7.33 7.44
C MET A 19 -6.60 5.94 7.99
N GLN A 20 -7.86 5.51 7.86
CA GLN A 20 -8.27 4.15 8.25
C GLN A 20 -7.57 3.05 7.45
N GLY A 21 -7.17 3.35 6.21
CA GLY A 21 -6.55 2.41 5.28
C GLY A 21 -5.09 2.69 5.00
N SER A 22 -4.39 3.46 5.86
CA SER A 22 -2.96 3.79 5.70
C SER A 22 -2.59 4.18 4.26
N VAL A 23 -3.42 5.01 3.61
CA VAL A 23 -3.33 5.28 2.17
C VAL A 23 -1.99 5.93 1.82
N TYR A 24 -1.19 5.25 0.99
CA TYR A 24 0.14 5.73 0.60
C TYR A 24 0.08 6.96 -0.31
N TYR A 25 1.06 7.85 -0.15
CA TYR A 25 1.13 9.09 -0.92
C TYR A 25 1.24 8.86 -2.43
N HIS A 26 1.94 7.80 -2.88
CA HIS A 26 2.08 7.46 -4.29
C HIS A 26 0.73 7.21 -4.98
N LEU A 27 -0.19 6.51 -4.29
CA LEU A 27 -1.56 6.29 -4.76
C LEU A 27 -2.32 7.62 -4.84
N LEU A 28 -2.16 8.50 -3.84
CA LEU A 28 -2.79 9.82 -3.84
C LEU A 28 -2.32 10.69 -5.00
N VAL A 29 -1.04 10.61 -5.39
CA VAL A 29 -0.53 11.31 -6.59
C VAL A 29 -1.25 10.82 -7.84
N ALA A 30 -1.35 9.51 -8.04
CA ALA A 30 -2.05 8.92 -9.17
C ALA A 30 -3.53 9.34 -9.20
N ALA A 31 -4.21 9.28 -8.05
CA ALA A 31 -5.60 9.68 -7.91
C ALA A 31 -5.79 11.18 -8.16
N TRP A 32 -4.94 12.03 -7.61
CA TRP A 32 -5.00 13.48 -7.77
C TRP A 32 -4.86 13.91 -9.23
N ILE A 33 -3.92 13.31 -9.98
CA ILE A 33 -3.76 13.58 -11.42
C ILE A 33 -5.09 13.33 -12.16
N VAL A 34 -5.75 12.20 -11.89
CA VAL A 34 -7.03 11.89 -12.54
C VAL A 34 -8.13 12.84 -12.06
N LEU A 35 -8.30 13.03 -10.75
CA LEU A 35 -9.36 13.88 -10.20
C LEU A 35 -9.23 15.36 -10.61
N ALA A 36 -8.02 15.85 -10.83
CA ALA A 36 -7.77 17.24 -11.22
C ALA A 36 -8.08 17.51 -12.71
N TRP A 37 -7.82 16.54 -13.60
CA TRP A 37 -7.81 16.80 -15.04
C TRP A 37 -8.70 15.90 -15.90
N ALA A 38 -9.18 14.77 -15.39
CA ALA A 38 -10.14 13.94 -16.10
C ALA A 38 -11.47 14.70 -16.29
N SER A 39 -12.13 14.46 -17.42
CA SER A 39 -13.46 14.99 -17.70
C SER A 39 -14.17 14.10 -18.71
N SER A 40 -15.44 13.80 -18.44
CA SER A 40 -16.30 13.09 -19.39
C SER A 40 -16.47 13.80 -20.73
N ARG A 41 -16.33 15.14 -20.76
CA ARG A 41 -16.53 15.97 -21.96
C ARG A 41 -15.31 16.04 -22.88
N ARG A 42 -14.12 15.67 -22.40
CA ARG A 42 -12.86 15.77 -23.14
C ARG A 42 -12.13 14.43 -23.12
N PRO A 43 -12.64 13.41 -23.84
CA PRO A 43 -12.19 12.04 -23.65
C PRO A 43 -10.73 11.80 -24.03
N TRP A 44 -10.21 12.46 -25.08
CA TRP A 44 -8.80 12.40 -25.44
C TRP A 44 -7.87 13.02 -24.39
N ARG A 45 -8.29 14.13 -23.76
CA ARG A 45 -7.54 14.71 -22.62
C ARG A 45 -7.54 13.74 -21.44
N THR A 46 -8.69 13.14 -21.14
CA THR A 46 -8.81 12.14 -20.08
C THR A 46 -7.95 10.92 -20.37
N LEU A 47 -7.87 10.47 -21.63
CA LEU A 47 -6.99 9.38 -22.02
C LEU A 47 -5.51 9.71 -21.74
N LEU A 48 -5.05 10.91 -22.10
CA LEU A 48 -3.68 11.34 -21.78
C LEU A 48 -3.43 11.38 -20.26
N VAL A 49 -4.39 11.90 -19.49
CA VAL A 49 -4.33 11.94 -18.02
C VAL A 49 -4.25 10.52 -17.45
N VAL A 50 -5.06 9.58 -17.95
CA VAL A 50 -5.03 8.17 -17.56
C VAL A 50 -3.67 7.55 -17.88
N LEU A 51 -3.11 7.78 -19.07
CA LEU A 51 -1.80 7.25 -19.45
C LEU A 51 -0.69 7.71 -18.49
N LEU A 52 -0.64 9.02 -18.19
CA LEU A 52 0.38 9.58 -17.28
C LEU A 52 0.22 9.06 -15.85
N ALA A 53 -1.01 9.06 -15.33
CA ALA A 53 -1.29 8.56 -13.98
C ALA A 53 -1.06 7.04 -13.87
N SER A 54 -1.39 6.27 -14.89
CA SER A 54 -1.14 4.82 -14.97
C SER A 54 0.34 4.50 -15.06
N ALA A 55 1.13 5.27 -15.81
CA ALA A 55 2.58 5.10 -15.85
C ALA A 55 3.20 5.31 -14.45
N TRP A 56 2.79 6.36 -13.74
CA TRP A 56 3.18 6.60 -12.35
C TRP A 56 2.78 5.43 -11.43
N ALA A 57 1.52 4.98 -11.51
CA ALA A 57 1.04 3.86 -10.70
C ALA A 57 1.82 2.56 -10.98
N GLY A 58 2.17 2.30 -12.24
CA GLY A 58 2.93 1.13 -12.68
C GLY A 58 4.37 1.08 -12.15
N ILE A 59 5.02 2.23 -12.03
CA ILE A 59 6.36 2.33 -11.42
C ILE A 59 6.26 2.19 -9.88
N SER A 60 5.14 2.61 -9.29
CA SER A 60 5.00 2.68 -7.84
C SER A 60 4.63 1.34 -7.18
N ARG A 61 3.51 0.72 -7.57
CA ARG A 61 3.02 -0.54 -6.96
C ARG A 61 2.02 -1.23 -7.86
N VAL A 62 2.18 -2.55 -8.04
CA VAL A 62 1.31 -3.38 -8.88
C VAL A 62 -0.17 -3.21 -8.54
N ASN A 63 -0.52 -3.19 -7.25
CA ASN A 63 -1.92 -3.09 -6.81
C ASN A 63 -2.61 -1.79 -7.23
N TRP A 64 -1.85 -0.74 -7.54
CA TRP A 64 -2.38 0.56 -7.92
C TRP A 64 -2.51 0.77 -9.43
N MET A 65 -1.92 -0.12 -10.24
CA MET A 65 -2.00 -0.07 -11.70
C MET A 65 -3.41 0.17 -12.27
N PRO A 66 -4.49 -0.47 -11.77
CA PRO A 66 -5.82 -0.26 -12.33
C PRO A 66 -6.51 1.04 -11.86
N VAL A 67 -6.01 1.68 -10.80
CA VAL A 67 -6.73 2.77 -10.12
C VAL A 67 -6.96 3.99 -11.02
N PRO A 68 -5.98 4.51 -11.78
CA PRO A 68 -6.20 5.69 -12.61
C PRO A 68 -7.29 5.50 -13.67
N ALA A 69 -7.28 4.35 -14.33
CA ALA A 69 -8.32 4.00 -15.30
C ALA A 69 -9.69 3.83 -14.62
N ILE A 70 -9.75 3.14 -13.48
CA ILE A 70 -10.99 2.99 -12.70
C ILE A 70 -11.57 4.34 -12.30
N LEU A 71 -10.76 5.27 -11.81
CA LEU A 71 -11.21 6.61 -11.43
C LEU A 71 -11.78 7.38 -12.64
N ALA A 72 -11.10 7.34 -13.80
CA ALA A 72 -11.60 8.00 -15.01
C ALA A 72 -12.90 7.37 -15.53
N ILE A 73 -13.00 6.04 -15.53
CA ILE A 73 -14.21 5.29 -15.87
C ILE A 73 -15.35 5.67 -14.93
N MET A 74 -15.08 5.72 -13.64
CA MET A 74 -16.06 6.07 -12.62
C MET A 74 -16.57 7.50 -12.77
N ILE A 75 -15.68 8.47 -13.02
CA ILE A 75 -16.07 9.85 -13.35
C ILE A 75 -16.99 9.86 -14.58
N TYR A 76 -16.61 9.15 -15.65
CA TYR A 76 -17.43 9.01 -16.85
C TYR A 76 -18.81 8.43 -16.54
N LEU A 77 -18.86 7.33 -15.77
CA LEU A 77 -20.09 6.67 -15.36
C LEU A 77 -20.94 7.52 -14.40
N LEU A 78 -20.37 8.47 -13.66
CA LEU A 78 -21.14 9.37 -12.78
C LEU A 78 -21.66 10.61 -13.53
N GLU A 79 -20.94 11.08 -14.54
CA GLU A 79 -21.27 12.32 -15.27
C GLU A 79 -22.05 12.10 -16.57
N SER A 80 -21.90 10.95 -17.23
CA SER A 80 -22.48 10.71 -18.57
C SER A 80 -23.72 9.81 -18.48
N PRO A 81 -24.95 10.32 -18.69
CA PRO A 81 -26.14 9.50 -18.81
C PRO A 81 -26.11 8.68 -20.12
N LEU A 82 -26.64 7.46 -20.09
CA LEU A 82 -26.73 6.58 -21.26
C LEU A 82 -27.99 6.87 -22.11
N GLY A 83 -29.05 7.36 -21.49
CA GLY A 83 -30.40 7.43 -22.04
C GLY A 83 -31.08 6.05 -22.11
N HIS A 84 -32.26 6.00 -22.73
CA HIS A 84 -33.09 4.77 -22.82
C HIS A 84 -32.83 3.91 -24.08
N LEU A 85 -31.97 4.34 -25.02
CA LEU A 85 -31.76 3.62 -26.29
C LEU A 85 -30.60 2.62 -26.24
N ARG A 86 -30.92 1.34 -26.42
CA ARG A 86 -29.95 0.22 -26.50
C ARG A 86 -28.89 0.38 -27.59
N ALA A 87 -29.24 1.03 -28.71
CA ALA A 87 -28.33 1.27 -29.84
C ALA A 87 -27.10 2.13 -29.49
N ARG A 88 -27.06 2.75 -28.30
CA ARG A 88 -25.95 3.60 -27.84
C ARG A 88 -24.99 2.93 -26.86
N ILE A 89 -25.24 1.68 -26.45
CA ILE A 89 -24.42 1.00 -25.43
C ILE A 89 -22.97 0.82 -25.89
N ALA A 90 -22.75 0.34 -27.12
CA ALA A 90 -21.40 0.12 -27.64
C ALA A 90 -20.56 1.41 -27.66
N ALA A 91 -21.14 2.51 -28.16
CA ALA A 91 -20.49 3.82 -28.15
C ALA A 91 -20.25 4.35 -26.74
N TYR A 92 -21.14 4.05 -25.80
CA TYR A 92 -21.02 4.45 -24.40
C TYR A 92 -19.89 3.71 -23.67
N VAL A 93 -19.72 2.41 -23.92
CA VAL A 93 -18.66 1.63 -23.27
C VAL A 93 -17.30 1.77 -23.94
N ALA A 94 -17.23 2.30 -25.17
CA ALA A 94 -15.99 2.46 -25.93
C ALA A 94 -14.94 3.29 -25.18
N TRP A 95 -15.33 4.43 -24.59
CA TRP A 95 -14.40 5.28 -23.83
C TRP A 95 -13.94 4.64 -22.52
N PRO A 96 -14.83 4.11 -21.66
CA PRO A 96 -14.42 3.31 -20.51
C PRO A 96 -13.48 2.16 -20.86
N ALA A 97 -13.76 1.42 -21.93
CA ALA A 97 -12.90 0.33 -22.40
C ALA A 97 -11.54 0.85 -22.88
N ALA A 98 -11.50 1.97 -23.59
CA ALA A 98 -10.26 2.61 -24.01
C ALA A 98 -9.41 3.06 -22.81
N TYR A 99 -10.01 3.66 -21.79
CA TYR A 99 -9.29 4.03 -20.56
C TYR A 99 -8.75 2.81 -19.82
N ALA A 100 -9.55 1.74 -19.70
CA ALA A 100 -9.12 0.49 -19.07
C ALA A 100 -7.92 -0.12 -19.81
N ALA A 101 -8.04 -0.30 -21.13
CA ALA A 101 -7.00 -0.92 -21.95
C ALA A 101 -5.73 -0.07 -21.99
N ALA A 102 -5.85 1.22 -22.31
CA ALA A 102 -4.70 2.12 -22.40
C ALA A 102 -4.01 2.32 -21.05
N GLY A 103 -4.79 2.46 -19.96
CA GLY A 103 -4.25 2.59 -18.61
C GLY A 103 -3.51 1.32 -18.17
N ALA A 104 -4.08 0.13 -18.40
CA ALA A 104 -3.42 -1.13 -18.08
C ALA A 104 -2.12 -1.31 -18.88
N LEU A 105 -2.15 -1.04 -20.19
CA LEU A 105 -0.95 -1.12 -21.05
C LEU A 105 0.13 -0.12 -20.60
N ALA A 106 -0.23 1.13 -20.29
CA ALA A 106 0.71 2.13 -19.81
C ALA A 106 1.33 1.76 -18.47
N ALA A 107 0.53 1.27 -17.53
CA ALA A 107 1.02 0.85 -16.22
C ALA A 107 1.97 -0.35 -16.33
N LEU A 108 1.61 -1.36 -17.12
CA LEU A 108 2.46 -2.53 -17.36
C LEU A 108 3.74 -2.15 -18.12
N ALA A 109 3.63 -1.32 -19.16
CA ALA A 109 4.80 -0.87 -19.92
C ALA A 109 5.77 -0.07 -19.03
N ALA A 110 5.26 0.85 -18.21
CA ALA A 110 6.07 1.63 -17.29
C ALA A 110 6.74 0.76 -16.22
N ASN A 111 6.02 -0.23 -15.68
CA ASN A 111 6.56 -1.19 -14.73
C ASN A 111 7.70 -2.03 -15.35
N ARG A 112 7.51 -2.55 -16.57
CA ARG A 112 8.52 -3.35 -17.27
C ARG A 112 9.72 -2.52 -17.72
N ALA A 113 9.48 -1.29 -18.17
CA ALA A 113 10.55 -0.35 -18.48
C ALA A 113 11.37 -0.02 -17.23
N TYR A 114 10.72 0.24 -16.09
CA TYR A 114 11.41 0.48 -14.83
C TYR A 114 12.26 -0.72 -14.41
N ALA A 115 11.71 -1.93 -14.47
CA ALA A 115 12.45 -3.15 -14.16
C ALA A 115 13.66 -3.37 -15.09
N ALA A 116 13.54 -3.05 -16.38
CA ALA A 116 14.64 -3.17 -17.33
C ALA A 116 15.73 -2.09 -17.11
N LEU A 117 15.35 -0.90 -16.64
CA LEU A 117 16.25 0.25 -16.45
C LEU A 117 16.88 0.31 -15.06
N SER A 118 16.33 -0.37 -14.06
CA SER A 118 16.79 -0.27 -12.67
C SER A 118 18.14 -0.94 -12.41
N GLY A 119 18.55 -1.89 -13.25
CA GLY A 119 19.72 -2.74 -13.04
C GLY A 119 19.50 -3.88 -12.03
N ASN A 120 18.30 -4.02 -11.48
CA ASN A 120 17.97 -5.12 -10.56
C ASN A 120 17.57 -6.40 -11.31
N PRO A 121 17.84 -7.59 -10.75
CA PRO A 121 17.38 -8.85 -11.31
C PRO A 121 15.85 -8.91 -11.51
N PRO A 122 15.34 -9.42 -12.66
CA PRO A 122 13.90 -9.45 -12.94
C PRO A 122 13.06 -10.17 -11.88
N GLY A 123 13.59 -11.27 -11.31
CA GLY A 123 12.88 -12.07 -10.31
C GLY A 123 12.62 -11.35 -8.98
N GLU A 124 13.27 -10.20 -8.75
CA GLU A 124 13.04 -9.37 -7.56
C GLU A 124 11.75 -8.54 -7.68
N PHE A 125 11.26 -8.29 -8.89
CA PHE A 125 9.99 -7.59 -9.14
C PHE A 125 8.76 -8.49 -9.00
N ASP A 126 8.96 -9.81 -9.00
CA ASP A 126 7.89 -10.80 -8.94
C ASP A 126 7.59 -11.26 -7.50
N SER A 127 8.35 -10.79 -6.50
CA SER A 127 8.16 -11.10 -5.07
C SER A 127 6.71 -10.89 -4.62
N ALA A 128 6.06 -9.86 -5.14
CA ALA A 128 4.68 -9.53 -4.88
C ALA A 128 3.70 -10.65 -5.28
N PHE A 129 4.08 -11.59 -6.14
CA PHE A 129 3.21 -12.66 -6.66
C PHE A 129 3.51 -14.05 -6.10
N THR A 130 4.67 -14.27 -5.48
CA THR A 130 5.12 -15.61 -5.05
C THR A 130 4.95 -15.89 -3.56
N SER A 131 4.66 -14.87 -2.75
CA SER A 131 4.43 -15.01 -1.31
C SER A 131 3.20 -15.86 -0.97
N GLY A 132 3.31 -16.66 0.10
CA GLY A 132 2.24 -17.53 0.59
C GLY A 132 0.99 -16.77 1.06
N LEU A 133 -0.18 -17.43 0.93
CA LEU A 133 -1.48 -16.87 1.33
C LEU A 133 -1.97 -17.48 2.66
N LEU A 134 -2.15 -16.61 3.64
CA LEU A 134 -2.64 -16.84 5.00
C LEU A 134 -4.09 -16.35 5.13
N TRP A 135 -5.02 -17.06 4.48
CA TRP A 135 -6.44 -16.67 4.39
C TRP A 135 -7.13 -16.43 5.73
N TYR A 136 -6.67 -17.08 6.80
CA TYR A 136 -7.22 -16.91 8.15
C TYR A 136 -7.11 -15.45 8.64
N ARG A 137 -6.15 -14.65 8.12
CA ARG A 137 -5.96 -13.22 8.46
C ARG A 137 -7.11 -12.33 8.01
N LEU A 138 -8.00 -12.82 7.13
CA LEU A 138 -9.23 -12.12 6.79
C LEU A 138 -10.20 -12.04 7.98
N LEU A 139 -10.12 -12.99 8.90
CA LEU A 139 -10.90 -13.06 10.13
C LEU A 139 -10.02 -12.67 11.34
N PRO A 140 -10.59 -12.48 12.55
CA PRO A 140 -9.83 -12.20 13.76
C PRO A 140 -8.62 -13.13 13.94
N SER A 141 -7.46 -12.55 14.17
CA SER A 141 -6.19 -13.26 14.31
C SER A 141 -5.21 -12.52 15.22
N ALA A 142 -4.11 -13.16 15.61
CA ALA A 142 -3.05 -12.53 16.38
C ALA A 142 -2.36 -11.37 15.63
N THR A 143 -2.33 -11.42 14.29
CA THR A 143 -1.74 -10.36 13.45
C THR A 143 -2.64 -9.15 13.33
N TYR A 144 -3.96 -9.34 13.23
CA TYR A 144 -4.93 -8.26 13.28
C TYR A 144 -6.19 -8.67 14.05
N PRO A 145 -6.38 -8.17 15.29
CA PRO A 145 -7.43 -8.66 16.19
C PRO A 145 -8.86 -8.56 15.65
N LEU A 146 -9.16 -7.54 14.84
CA LEU A 146 -10.47 -7.41 14.19
C LEU A 146 -10.62 -8.33 12.97
N GLY A 147 -9.51 -8.76 12.36
CA GLY A 147 -9.48 -9.34 11.02
C GLY A 147 -9.69 -8.29 9.94
N VAL A 148 -9.10 -8.52 8.76
CA VAL A 148 -9.18 -7.56 7.64
C VAL A 148 -10.62 -7.38 7.16
N LEU A 149 -11.39 -8.47 7.04
CA LEU A 149 -12.75 -8.43 6.48
C LEU A 149 -13.73 -7.69 7.41
N PRO A 150 -13.84 -8.01 8.73
CA PRO A 150 -14.71 -7.24 9.60
C PRO A 150 -14.30 -5.76 9.69
N ALA A 151 -12.99 -5.47 9.78
CA ALA A 151 -12.49 -4.11 9.87
C ALA A 151 -12.86 -3.27 8.64
N ILE A 152 -12.70 -3.79 7.41
CA ILE A 152 -13.06 -3.02 6.22
C ILE A 152 -14.55 -2.78 6.10
N LEU A 153 -15.38 -3.75 6.51
CA LEU A 153 -16.83 -3.59 6.48
C LEU A 153 -17.26 -2.46 7.43
N ILE A 154 -16.67 -2.39 8.62
CA ILE A 154 -16.89 -1.30 9.58
C ILE A 154 -16.41 0.03 9.00
N ALA A 155 -15.18 0.09 8.49
CA ALA A 155 -14.59 1.31 7.92
C ALA A 155 -15.40 1.85 6.71
N SER A 156 -15.98 0.94 5.92
CA SER A 156 -16.78 1.28 4.74
C SER A 156 -18.23 1.64 5.06
N ALA A 157 -18.78 1.14 6.17
CA ALA A 157 -20.21 1.21 6.47
C ALA A 157 -20.79 2.64 6.44
N PRO A 158 -20.14 3.68 6.99
CA PRO A 158 -20.68 5.04 6.90
C PRO A 158 -20.74 5.56 5.46
N ALA A 159 -19.71 5.32 4.66
CA ALA A 159 -19.66 5.73 3.26
C ALA A 159 -20.71 5.00 2.42
N ILE A 160 -20.84 3.69 2.58
CA ILE A 160 -21.89 2.89 1.94
C ILE A 160 -23.28 3.36 2.38
N GLY A 161 -23.47 3.63 3.67
CA GLY A 161 -24.69 4.20 4.23
C GLY A 161 -25.08 5.51 3.55
N LEU A 162 -24.12 6.42 3.29
CA LEU A 162 -24.34 7.68 2.56
C LEU A 162 -24.74 7.44 1.09
N LEU A 163 -24.21 6.41 0.46
CA LEU A 163 -24.60 6.03 -0.90
C LEU A 163 -26.04 5.50 -0.96
N VAL A 164 -26.44 4.63 -0.03
CA VAL A 164 -27.73 3.90 -0.08
C VAL A 164 -28.89 4.63 0.60
N SER A 165 -28.63 5.53 1.55
CA SER A 165 -29.66 6.27 2.31
C SER A 165 -30.51 7.24 1.48
N ARG A 166 -30.26 7.32 0.17
CA ARG A 166 -31.03 8.20 -0.71
C ARG A 166 -32.42 7.61 -1.02
N PRO A 167 -33.48 8.43 -0.93
CA PRO A 167 -34.85 7.96 -1.14
C PRO A 167 -35.00 7.27 -2.50
N ARG A 168 -35.66 6.11 -2.47
CA ARG A 168 -35.81 5.16 -3.59
C ARG A 168 -36.43 5.74 -4.87
N GLY A 169 -37.03 6.93 -4.82
CA GLY A 169 -37.51 7.67 -6.01
C GLY A 169 -36.44 8.44 -6.79
N ARG A 170 -35.21 8.59 -6.24
CA ARG A 170 -34.08 9.30 -6.89
C ARG A 170 -32.96 8.35 -7.35
N ALA A 171 -32.76 7.22 -6.69
CA ALA A 171 -31.77 6.20 -7.07
C ALA A 171 -32.21 5.31 -8.25
N SER A 172 -33.49 5.33 -8.61
CA SER A 172 -34.04 4.68 -9.81
C SER A 172 -33.64 5.34 -11.15
N SER A 173 -32.77 6.36 -11.09
CA SER A 173 -32.40 7.21 -12.23
C SER A 173 -31.00 6.95 -12.78
N LEU A 174 -30.23 5.99 -12.23
CA LEU A 174 -29.00 5.50 -12.86
C LEU A 174 -29.28 4.24 -13.67
N HIS A 175 -28.86 4.25 -14.94
CA HIS A 175 -28.96 3.08 -15.79
C HIS A 175 -28.27 1.85 -15.14
N PRO A 176 -28.85 0.63 -15.20
CA PRO A 176 -28.27 -0.58 -14.62
C PRO A 176 -26.80 -0.82 -15.00
N LEU A 177 -26.41 -0.51 -16.23
CA LEU A 177 -25.03 -0.61 -16.70
C LEU A 177 -24.06 0.27 -15.89
N ARG A 178 -24.46 1.49 -15.55
CA ARG A 178 -23.65 2.43 -14.75
C ARG A 178 -23.50 1.92 -13.33
N ARG A 179 -24.59 1.41 -12.74
CA ARG A 179 -24.56 0.76 -11.42
C ARG A 179 -23.63 -0.46 -11.42
N LEU A 180 -23.75 -1.32 -12.43
CA LEU A 180 -22.89 -2.49 -12.60
C LEU A 180 -21.41 -2.08 -12.74
N GLY A 181 -21.10 -1.05 -13.53
CA GLY A 181 -19.73 -0.56 -13.68
C GLY A 181 -19.14 0.00 -12.38
N LEU A 182 -19.90 0.80 -11.63
CA LEU A 182 -19.47 1.35 -10.33
C LEU A 182 -19.29 0.26 -9.28
N SER A 183 -20.29 -0.63 -9.14
CA SER A 183 -20.22 -1.76 -8.21
C SER A 183 -19.13 -2.76 -8.59
N GLY A 184 -18.93 -3.02 -9.88
CA GLY A 184 -17.87 -3.88 -10.40
C GLY A 184 -16.48 -3.33 -10.11
N ALA A 185 -16.27 -2.03 -10.31
CA ALA A 185 -15.00 -1.38 -9.96
C ALA A 185 -14.68 -1.49 -8.46
N LEU A 186 -15.66 -1.21 -7.60
CA LEU A 186 -15.51 -1.39 -6.15
C LEU A 186 -15.25 -2.85 -5.78
N ALA A 187 -15.98 -3.80 -6.37
CA ALA A 187 -15.83 -5.22 -6.09
C ALA A 187 -14.44 -5.75 -6.49
N ILE A 188 -13.92 -5.35 -7.65
CA ILE A 188 -12.57 -5.75 -8.10
C ILE A 188 -11.50 -5.26 -7.12
N LEU A 189 -11.56 -3.99 -6.71
CA LEU A 189 -10.60 -3.43 -5.77
C LEU A 189 -10.73 -4.04 -4.37
N PHE A 190 -11.97 -4.28 -3.92
CA PHE A 190 -12.24 -4.92 -2.64
C PHE A 190 -11.70 -6.35 -2.60
N LEU A 191 -12.10 -7.20 -3.56
CA LEU A 191 -11.69 -8.60 -3.63
C LEU A 191 -10.19 -8.73 -3.86
N GLY A 192 -9.63 -7.95 -4.80
CA GLY A 192 -8.19 -7.95 -5.05
C GLY A 192 -7.39 -7.54 -3.81
N GLY A 193 -7.84 -6.52 -3.10
CA GLY A 193 -7.22 -6.09 -1.87
C GLY A 193 -7.32 -7.14 -0.74
N LEU A 194 -8.42 -7.90 -0.63
CA LEU A 194 -8.52 -9.00 0.33
C LEU A 194 -7.50 -10.11 0.03
N VAL A 195 -7.32 -10.47 -1.24
CA VAL A 195 -6.32 -11.45 -1.67
C VAL A 195 -4.91 -10.97 -1.29
N VAL A 196 -4.59 -9.70 -1.50
CA VAL A 196 -3.29 -9.13 -1.11
C VAL A 196 -3.13 -9.10 0.41
N SER A 197 -4.18 -8.74 1.16
CA SER A 197 -4.17 -8.76 2.62
C SER A 197 -3.94 -10.16 3.20
N ALA A 198 -4.30 -11.22 2.48
CA ALA A 198 -4.01 -12.58 2.91
C ALA A 198 -2.53 -12.97 2.72
N LYS A 199 -1.71 -12.23 1.96
CA LYS A 199 -0.30 -12.59 1.76
C LYS A 199 0.49 -12.48 3.06
N ILE A 200 1.46 -13.37 3.25
CA ILE A 200 2.52 -13.20 4.26
C ILE A 200 3.23 -11.86 4.01
N GLY A 201 3.49 -11.11 5.08
CA GLY A 201 3.86 -9.69 5.07
C GLY A 201 2.66 -8.73 5.02
N GLY A 202 1.43 -9.23 4.87
CA GLY A 202 0.18 -8.48 4.81
C GLY A 202 -0.80 -8.80 5.94
N GLY A 203 -1.95 -8.13 5.94
CA GLY A 203 -3.07 -8.45 6.83
C GLY A 203 -2.97 -7.94 8.26
N GLY A 204 -1.95 -7.14 8.59
CA GLY A 204 -1.81 -6.46 9.88
C GLY A 204 -2.68 -5.20 10.06
N ASP A 205 -3.25 -4.69 8.97
CA ASP A 205 -4.15 -3.53 8.94
C ASP A 205 -4.98 -3.52 7.63
N LEU A 206 -5.52 -2.36 7.26
CA LEU A 206 -6.31 -2.16 6.03
C LEU A 206 -5.52 -1.59 4.84
N HIS A 207 -4.19 -1.53 4.87
CA HIS A 207 -3.40 -0.79 3.87
C HIS A 207 -3.52 -1.35 2.44
N ASN A 208 -3.81 -2.64 2.28
CA ASN A 208 -4.01 -3.24 0.96
C ASN A 208 -5.40 -2.96 0.36
N LEU A 209 -6.29 -2.34 1.13
CA LEU A 209 -7.61 -1.88 0.67
C LEU A 209 -7.64 -0.37 0.40
N ASP A 210 -6.48 0.28 0.38
CA ASP A 210 -6.30 1.71 0.12
C ASP A 210 -6.96 2.16 -1.19
N ALA A 211 -6.76 1.43 -2.29
CA ALA A 211 -7.36 1.70 -3.59
C ALA A 211 -8.90 1.64 -3.54
N TYR A 212 -9.45 0.62 -2.88
CA TYR A 212 -10.88 0.48 -2.69
C TYR A 212 -11.45 1.65 -1.87
N LEU A 213 -10.79 2.02 -0.76
CA LEU A 213 -11.20 3.12 0.10
C LEU A 213 -11.16 4.47 -0.63
N VAL A 214 -10.10 4.74 -1.40
CA VAL A 214 -9.99 5.96 -2.22
C VAL A 214 -11.16 6.04 -3.21
N VAL A 215 -11.42 4.98 -3.96
CA VAL A 215 -12.52 4.95 -4.94
C VAL A 215 -13.88 5.08 -4.25
N LEU A 216 -14.11 4.37 -3.14
CA LEU A 216 -15.33 4.48 -2.34
C LEU A 216 -15.56 5.91 -1.83
N LEU A 217 -14.51 6.56 -1.33
CA LEU A 217 -14.59 7.94 -0.86
C LEU A 217 -14.97 8.89 -1.99
N VAL A 218 -14.31 8.78 -3.15
CA VAL A 218 -14.59 9.65 -4.30
C VAL A 218 -16.05 9.46 -4.76
N ILE A 219 -16.53 8.23 -4.92
CA ILE A 219 -17.95 7.98 -5.26
C ILE A 219 -18.85 8.61 -4.20
N THR A 220 -18.58 8.36 -2.92
CA THR A 220 -19.37 8.86 -1.81
C THR A 220 -19.45 10.38 -1.81
N VAL A 221 -18.33 11.07 -2.01
CA VAL A 221 -18.27 12.55 -2.05
C VAL A 221 -19.03 13.07 -3.27
N LEU A 222 -18.71 12.60 -4.48
CA LEU A 222 -19.38 13.06 -5.71
C LEU A 222 -20.88 12.81 -5.68
N TRP A 223 -21.28 11.63 -5.18
CA TRP A 223 -22.66 11.28 -4.95
C TRP A 223 -23.27 12.26 -3.94
N THR A 224 -22.72 12.36 -2.73
CA THR A 224 -23.24 13.16 -1.60
C THR A 224 -23.47 14.61 -1.99
N PHE A 225 -22.56 15.22 -2.76
CA PHE A 225 -22.64 16.62 -3.18
C PHE A 225 -23.42 16.87 -4.49
N GLY A 226 -24.04 15.83 -5.06
CA GLY A 226 -24.94 15.99 -6.20
C GLY A 226 -24.24 16.29 -7.52
N VAL A 227 -22.96 15.94 -7.66
CA VAL A 227 -22.20 16.08 -8.92
C VAL A 227 -22.66 15.07 -9.97
N VAL A 228 -23.34 14.01 -9.54
CA VAL A 228 -23.78 12.89 -10.37
C VAL A 228 -24.97 13.28 -11.25
N THR A 229 -24.84 13.02 -12.56
CA THR A 229 -25.89 13.26 -13.55
C THR A 229 -26.72 12.00 -13.74
N THR A 230 -28.04 12.10 -13.61
CA THR A 230 -28.96 10.97 -13.75
C THR A 230 -29.55 10.89 -15.16
N GLU A 231 -30.21 9.78 -15.51
CA GLU A 231 -30.88 9.62 -16.81
C GLU A 231 -31.99 10.66 -17.04
N MET A 232 -32.58 11.23 -15.97
CA MET A 232 -33.62 12.27 -16.04
C MET A 232 -33.08 13.69 -15.79
N GLY A 233 -31.75 13.89 -15.82
CA GLY A 233 -31.09 15.19 -15.59
C GLY A 233 -30.38 15.30 -14.25
N THR A 234 -29.90 16.50 -13.89
CA THR A 234 -29.29 16.77 -12.58
C THR A 234 -30.38 16.83 -11.52
N PRO A 235 -30.35 15.98 -10.48
CA PRO A 235 -31.39 15.99 -9.46
C PRO A 235 -31.39 17.32 -8.70
N ASN A 236 -32.58 17.85 -8.39
CA ASN A 236 -32.74 18.90 -7.37
C ASN A 236 -32.04 18.43 -6.09
N GLY A 237 -31.24 19.32 -5.50
CA GLY A 237 -30.19 19.07 -4.51
C GLY A 237 -30.44 17.96 -3.48
N PRO A 238 -29.37 17.32 -2.99
CA PRO A 238 -29.46 16.10 -2.21
C PRO A 238 -30.28 16.31 -0.93
N PRO A 239 -31.13 15.34 -0.54
CA PRO A 239 -31.72 15.35 0.80
C PRO A 239 -30.59 15.27 1.83
N ALA A 240 -30.73 16.02 2.93
CA ALA A 240 -29.72 16.03 3.98
C ALA A 240 -29.56 14.61 4.56
N PRO A 241 -28.33 14.07 4.64
CA PRO A 241 -28.08 12.80 5.33
C PRO A 241 -28.51 12.91 6.80
N SER A 242 -28.91 11.79 7.39
CA SER A 242 -29.31 11.78 8.80
C SER A 242 -28.14 12.16 9.71
N PHE A 243 -28.41 12.84 10.83
CA PHE A 243 -27.39 13.19 11.81
C PHE A 243 -26.64 11.97 12.35
N ALA A 244 -27.33 10.83 12.51
CA ALA A 244 -26.70 9.58 12.93
C ALA A 244 -25.64 9.09 11.93
N LEU A 245 -25.93 9.18 10.63
CA LEU A 245 -25.01 8.74 9.58
C LEU A 245 -23.82 9.69 9.42
N LEU A 246 -24.05 10.99 9.56
CA LEU A 246 -22.98 12.00 9.63
C LEU A 246 -22.10 11.79 10.88
N GLY A 247 -22.72 11.49 12.03
CA GLY A 247 -22.01 11.15 13.26
C GLY A 247 -21.15 9.91 13.09
N ALA A 248 -21.67 8.85 12.48
CA ALA A 248 -20.92 7.63 12.18
C ALA A 248 -19.76 7.88 11.21
N ALA A 249 -19.96 8.71 10.18
CA ALA A 249 -18.92 9.07 9.21
C ALA A 249 -17.74 9.81 9.84
N LEU A 250 -17.92 10.43 11.00
CA LEU A 250 -16.85 11.04 11.79
C LEU A 250 -16.32 10.09 12.87
N ALA A 251 -17.21 9.44 13.61
CA ALA A 251 -16.85 8.63 14.78
C ALA A 251 -16.06 7.37 14.41
N VAL A 252 -16.41 6.69 13.31
CA VAL A 252 -15.72 5.45 12.90
C VAL A 252 -14.25 5.71 12.56
N PRO A 253 -13.89 6.67 11.68
CA PRO A 253 -12.49 7.00 11.44
C PRO A 253 -11.71 7.42 12.70
N VAL A 254 -12.34 8.19 13.60
CA VAL A 254 -11.72 8.59 14.87
C VAL A 254 -11.45 7.38 15.76
N ALA A 255 -12.39 6.42 15.83
CA ALA A 255 -12.19 5.19 16.60
C ALA A 255 -11.00 4.38 16.07
N PHE A 256 -10.84 4.26 14.74
CA PHE A 256 -9.67 3.62 14.13
C PHE A 256 -8.37 4.36 14.46
N ALA A 257 -8.37 5.70 14.38
CA ALA A 257 -7.19 6.50 14.71
C ALA A 257 -6.77 6.35 16.18
N LEU A 258 -7.74 6.29 17.10
CA LEU A 258 -7.49 6.07 18.52
C LEU A 258 -7.00 4.64 18.79
N ALA A 259 -7.57 3.63 18.11
CA ALA A 259 -7.13 2.25 18.23
C ALA A 259 -5.70 2.01 17.71
N ALA A 260 -5.25 2.80 16.75
CA ALA A 260 -3.89 2.76 16.21
C ALA A 260 -2.86 3.55 17.04
N HIS A 261 -3.29 4.25 18.09
CA HIS A 261 -2.40 5.08 18.89
C HIS A 261 -1.34 4.25 19.62
N ARG A 262 -0.09 4.71 19.55
CA ARG A 262 1.02 4.18 20.34
C ARG A 262 1.57 5.27 21.24
N VAL A 263 1.94 4.90 22.46
CA VAL A 263 2.63 5.80 23.40
C VAL A 263 3.92 6.27 22.74
N TRP A 264 4.15 7.58 22.71
CA TRP A 264 5.41 8.14 22.23
C TRP A 264 6.53 7.70 23.17
N PRO A 265 7.49 6.87 22.73
CA PRO A 265 8.52 6.37 23.62
C PRO A 265 9.48 7.50 24.00
N MET A 266 9.84 7.56 25.28
CA MET A 266 10.96 8.38 25.73
C MET A 266 12.26 7.73 25.25
N ARG A 267 13.13 8.50 24.59
CA ARG A 267 14.36 7.97 23.99
C ARG A 267 15.56 8.42 24.81
N GLU A 268 16.41 7.47 25.21
CA GLU A 268 17.68 7.75 25.88
C GLU A 268 18.75 8.12 24.84
N MET A 269 18.95 9.42 24.64
CA MET A 269 19.84 9.92 23.57
C MET A 269 21.31 9.60 23.80
N ASP A 270 21.78 9.64 25.06
CA ASP A 270 23.20 9.43 25.37
C ASP A 270 23.64 7.98 25.08
N SER A 271 22.81 7.01 25.48
CA SER A 271 23.03 5.59 25.20
C SER A 271 23.00 5.31 23.69
N ALA A 272 22.02 5.88 22.97
CA ALA A 272 21.92 5.74 21.52
C ALA A 272 23.15 6.31 20.80
N ARG A 273 23.65 7.47 21.22
CA ARG A 273 24.84 8.10 20.64
C ARG A 273 26.09 7.26 20.87
N ALA A 274 26.28 6.72 22.06
CA ALA A 274 27.41 5.84 22.36
C ALA A 274 27.39 4.55 21.50
N ILE A 275 26.20 3.98 21.27
CA ILE A 275 26.03 2.83 20.37
C ILE A 275 26.39 3.20 18.92
N VAL A 276 25.91 4.33 18.42
CA VAL A 276 26.21 4.80 17.06
C VAL A 276 27.72 5.02 16.87
N GLU A 277 28.37 5.72 17.81
CA GLU A 277 29.82 5.94 17.77
C GLU A 277 30.60 4.62 17.76
N ARG A 278 30.15 3.62 18.54
CA ARG A 278 30.78 2.30 18.58
C ARG A 278 30.60 1.51 17.28
N VAL A 279 29.40 1.54 16.69
CA VAL A 279 29.12 0.90 15.39
C VAL A 279 29.94 1.55 14.29
N ALA A 280 29.99 2.89 14.25
CA ALA A 280 30.78 3.68 13.30
C ALA A 280 32.26 3.29 13.34
N GLN A 281 32.85 3.30 14.55
CA GLN A 281 34.24 2.92 14.74
C GLN A 281 34.53 1.50 14.24
N ALA A 282 33.69 0.52 14.59
CA ALA A 282 33.89 -0.86 14.16
C ALA A 282 33.78 -1.02 12.64
N ALA A 283 32.83 -0.32 12.01
CA ALA A 283 32.63 -0.36 10.57
C ALA A 283 33.80 0.27 9.81
N GLU A 284 34.29 1.43 10.25
CA GLU A 284 35.45 2.08 9.63
C GLU A 284 36.74 1.28 9.84
N ASP A 285 36.94 0.69 11.01
CA ASP A 285 38.10 -0.16 11.27
C ASP A 285 38.13 -1.36 10.31
N ALA A 286 36.98 -2.00 10.07
CA ALA A 286 36.85 -3.08 9.08
C ALA A 286 37.06 -2.55 7.64
N GLY A 287 36.47 -1.40 7.31
CA GLY A 287 36.62 -0.75 6.00
C GLY A 287 38.08 -0.39 5.69
N ARG A 288 38.82 0.18 6.65
CA ARG A 288 40.26 0.50 6.54
C ARG A 288 41.13 -0.74 6.33
N GLN A 289 40.68 -1.90 6.80
CA GLN A 289 41.33 -3.20 6.55
C GLN A 289 40.96 -3.81 5.19
N GLY A 290 40.19 -3.09 4.36
CA GLY A 290 39.72 -3.57 3.06
C GLY A 290 38.62 -4.63 3.15
N GLN A 291 38.01 -4.81 4.34
CA GLN A 291 36.94 -5.79 4.53
C GLN A 291 35.59 -5.21 4.09
N ARG A 292 34.72 -6.08 3.56
CA ARG A 292 33.32 -5.73 3.28
C ARG A 292 32.54 -5.65 4.58
N VAL A 293 31.74 -4.59 4.74
CA VAL A 293 30.87 -4.40 5.91
C VAL A 293 29.42 -4.46 5.45
N LEU A 294 28.68 -5.41 5.99
CA LEU A 294 27.26 -5.55 5.69
C LEU A 294 26.41 -4.93 6.78
N PHE A 295 25.66 -3.89 6.42
CA PHE A 295 24.60 -3.34 7.27
C PHE A 295 23.26 -3.99 6.88
N ILE A 296 22.89 -5.04 7.60
CA ILE A 296 21.52 -5.60 7.51
C ILE A 296 20.55 -4.61 8.15
N SER A 297 20.91 -4.08 9.33
CA SER A 297 20.20 -2.99 10.01
C SER A 297 21.04 -1.71 10.02
N GLU A 298 20.41 -0.56 10.25
CA GLU A 298 21.08 0.74 10.45
C GLU A 298 21.96 1.22 9.28
N ARG A 299 21.70 0.77 8.05
CA ARG A 299 22.48 1.16 6.85
C ARG A 299 22.54 2.68 6.61
N HIS A 300 21.56 3.42 7.11
CA HIS A 300 21.52 4.89 6.99
C HIS A 300 22.66 5.57 7.75
N LEU A 301 23.28 4.92 8.75
CA LEU A 301 24.43 5.45 9.47
C LEU A 301 25.62 5.72 8.55
N ILE A 302 25.79 4.97 7.46
CA ILE A 302 26.83 5.24 6.45
C ILE A 302 26.71 6.69 5.94
N ALA A 303 25.48 7.14 5.65
CA ALA A 303 25.24 8.48 5.13
C ALA A 303 25.20 9.53 6.24
N PHE A 304 24.53 9.25 7.37
CA PHE A 304 24.31 10.24 8.43
C PHE A 304 25.54 10.50 9.30
N GLU A 305 26.37 9.48 9.52
CA GLU A 305 27.63 9.60 10.26
C GLU A 305 28.83 9.84 9.33
N GLY A 306 28.63 9.80 8.01
CA GLY A 306 29.69 10.04 7.03
C GLY A 306 30.77 8.96 7.00
N LEU A 307 30.39 7.70 7.22
CA LEU A 307 31.33 6.59 7.32
C LEU A 307 32.02 6.30 5.98
N GLU A 308 33.34 6.18 6.00
CA GLU A 308 34.15 5.82 4.82
C GLU A 308 34.15 4.31 4.56
N VAL A 309 32.97 3.74 4.32
CA VAL A 309 32.76 2.30 4.10
C VAL A 309 32.00 2.08 2.80
N ARG A 310 32.42 1.08 2.02
CA ARG A 310 31.73 0.72 0.77
C ARG A 310 30.31 0.23 1.08
N LEU A 311 29.31 0.90 0.50
CA LEU A 311 27.92 0.48 0.59
C LEU A 311 27.70 -0.88 -0.10
N GLU A 312 27.23 -1.86 0.66
CA GLU A 312 26.63 -3.08 0.12
C GLU A 312 25.14 -2.79 -0.17
N PRO A 313 24.71 -2.82 -1.46
CA PRO A 313 23.33 -2.48 -1.82
C PRO A 313 22.33 -3.56 -1.40
N ASP A 314 22.77 -4.81 -1.37
CA ASP A 314 21.99 -5.99 -1.05
C ASP A 314 21.93 -6.27 0.46
N TYR A 315 21.02 -7.18 0.82
CA TYR A 315 20.81 -7.78 2.15
C TYR A 315 20.40 -6.83 3.27
N GLU A 316 19.88 -5.64 2.93
CA GLU A 316 19.16 -4.78 3.89
C GLU A 316 17.93 -5.53 4.45
N LYS A 317 17.64 -5.34 5.73
CA LYS A 317 16.63 -6.09 6.50
C LYS A 317 15.26 -6.19 5.83
N VAL A 318 14.66 -5.07 5.43
CA VAL A 318 13.30 -5.08 4.86
C VAL A 318 13.30 -5.80 3.52
N TYR A 319 14.29 -5.52 2.68
CA TYR A 319 14.42 -6.18 1.38
C TYR A 319 14.69 -7.68 1.51
N LEU A 320 15.59 -8.06 2.43
CA LEU A 320 15.91 -9.44 2.72
C LEU A 320 14.71 -10.21 3.29
N MET A 321 13.91 -9.57 4.16
CA MET A 321 12.65 -10.12 4.64
C MET A 321 11.66 -10.36 3.48
N GLU A 322 11.52 -9.40 2.56
CA GLU A 322 10.67 -9.55 1.38
C GLU A 322 11.11 -10.75 0.53
N MET A 323 12.39 -10.85 0.21
CA MET A 323 12.94 -11.98 -0.56
C MET A 323 12.79 -13.32 0.17
N ALA A 324 12.95 -13.32 1.50
CA ALA A 324 12.74 -14.49 2.33
C ALA A 324 11.28 -14.95 2.31
N MET A 325 10.30 -14.05 2.49
CA MET A 325 8.87 -14.34 2.42
C MET A 325 8.42 -14.80 1.03
N ALA A 326 8.95 -14.16 -0.01
CA ALA A 326 8.68 -14.52 -1.41
C ALA A 326 9.31 -15.85 -1.83
N GLY A 327 10.24 -16.40 -1.03
CA GLY A 327 10.98 -17.62 -1.37
C GLY A 327 11.92 -17.45 -2.55
N ASN A 328 12.50 -16.26 -2.73
CA ASN A 328 13.41 -15.97 -3.83
C ASN A 328 14.75 -16.70 -3.64
N ARG A 329 14.84 -17.93 -4.15
CA ARG A 329 16.04 -18.78 -4.06
C ARG A 329 17.26 -18.13 -4.67
N ALA A 330 17.12 -17.51 -5.85
CA ALA A 330 18.24 -16.87 -6.52
C ALA A 330 18.89 -15.76 -5.67
N TYR A 331 18.10 -15.01 -4.91
CA TYR A 331 18.60 -14.00 -3.99
C TYR A 331 19.19 -14.62 -2.71
N LEU A 332 18.47 -15.57 -2.10
CA LEU A 332 18.89 -16.22 -0.85
C LEU A 332 20.14 -17.09 -1.01
N ASP A 333 20.29 -17.79 -2.14
CA ASP A 333 21.45 -18.64 -2.40
C ASP A 333 22.72 -17.80 -2.58
N ARG A 334 22.62 -16.57 -3.13
CA ARG A 334 23.72 -15.60 -3.15
C ARG A 334 24.11 -15.19 -1.74
N LEU A 335 23.14 -14.85 -0.89
CA LEU A 335 23.40 -14.55 0.53
C LEU A 335 24.13 -15.71 1.19
N TYR A 336 23.65 -16.95 1.00
CA TYR A 336 24.24 -18.11 1.64
C TYR A 336 25.67 -18.38 1.16
N ALA A 337 25.94 -18.21 -0.13
CA ALA A 337 27.29 -18.31 -0.68
C ALA A 337 28.23 -17.24 -0.11
N ASP A 338 27.78 -15.97 -0.04
CA ASP A 338 28.56 -14.88 0.56
C ASP A 338 28.86 -15.14 2.04
N LEU A 339 27.88 -15.66 2.79
CA LEU A 339 28.06 -16.01 4.20
C LEU A 339 29.05 -17.17 4.40
N GLN A 340 28.94 -18.23 3.60
CA GLN A 340 29.82 -19.40 3.66
C GLN A 340 31.25 -19.07 3.22
N ALA A 341 31.41 -18.16 2.26
CA ALA A 341 32.72 -17.67 1.84
C ALA A 341 33.33 -16.66 2.82
N HIS A 342 32.64 -16.35 3.93
CA HIS A 342 33.02 -15.31 4.88
C HIS A 342 33.30 -13.96 4.19
N GLY A 343 32.47 -13.61 3.21
CA GLY A 343 32.68 -12.44 2.35
C GLY A 343 32.60 -11.10 3.08
N PHE A 344 31.98 -11.06 4.26
CA PHE A 344 31.89 -9.87 5.12
C PHE A 344 32.85 -9.99 6.30
N GLY A 345 33.67 -8.96 6.55
CA GLY A 345 34.50 -8.89 7.76
C GLY A 345 33.72 -8.43 8.98
N LEU A 346 32.63 -7.68 8.76
CA LEU A 346 31.71 -7.22 9.79
C LEU A 346 30.27 -7.26 9.26
N ILE A 347 29.34 -7.78 10.07
CA ILE A 347 27.90 -7.65 9.85
C ILE A 347 27.30 -6.85 11.01
N VAL A 348 26.56 -5.79 10.68
CA VAL A 348 25.76 -4.98 11.61
C VAL A 348 24.29 -5.35 11.43
N THR A 349 23.69 -5.91 12.48
CA THR A 349 22.31 -6.40 12.45
C THR A 349 21.65 -6.18 13.80
N GLU A 350 20.32 -6.08 13.83
CA GLU A 350 19.58 -6.32 15.07
C GLU A 350 19.77 -7.76 15.56
N LYS A 351 19.49 -8.00 16.84
CA LYS A 351 19.54 -9.33 17.46
C LYS A 351 18.80 -10.36 16.61
N LEU A 352 19.50 -11.44 16.27
CA LEU A 352 18.95 -12.53 15.49
C LEU A 352 18.39 -13.60 16.43
N ASN A 353 17.13 -14.00 16.21
CA ASN A 353 16.48 -15.07 16.94
C ASN A 353 16.05 -16.17 15.95
N THR A 354 16.24 -17.43 16.35
CA THR A 354 15.84 -18.62 15.57
C THR A 354 14.59 -19.30 16.15
N GLY A 355 14.01 -18.76 17.22
CA GLY A 355 12.78 -19.26 17.83
C GLY A 355 11.60 -19.09 16.88
N LEU A 356 10.83 -20.16 16.72
CA LEU A 356 9.61 -20.16 15.91
C LEU A 356 8.42 -19.75 16.78
N GLN A 357 7.50 -18.98 16.19
CA GLN A 357 6.32 -18.40 16.83
C GLN A 357 5.02 -18.98 16.27
N GLY A 358 4.93 -19.22 14.96
CA GLY A 358 3.69 -19.66 14.32
C GLY A 358 2.54 -18.63 14.37
N SER A 359 1.33 -19.05 14.01
CA SER A 359 0.17 -18.17 13.79
C SER A 359 -0.41 -17.51 15.05
N GLU A 360 -0.06 -17.99 16.24
CA GLU A 360 -0.59 -17.51 17.52
C GLU A 360 0.03 -16.18 17.96
N PHE A 361 1.12 -15.75 17.32
CA PHE A 361 1.79 -14.49 17.61
C PHE A 361 1.62 -13.51 16.45
N THR A 362 1.59 -12.21 16.76
CA THR A 362 1.55 -11.15 15.76
C THR A 362 2.78 -11.25 14.84
N PHE A 363 2.55 -11.44 13.53
CA PHE A 363 3.60 -11.66 12.53
C PHE A 363 4.51 -12.87 12.79
N GLY A 364 3.98 -13.92 13.45
CA GLY A 364 4.78 -15.09 13.81
C GLY A 364 5.25 -15.90 12.60
N GLU A 365 4.49 -15.97 11.49
CA GLU A 365 4.96 -16.64 10.28
C GLU A 365 6.08 -15.88 9.56
N GLU A 366 6.05 -14.54 9.58
CA GLU A 366 7.15 -13.71 9.10
C GLU A 366 8.41 -13.93 9.93
N ASN A 367 8.25 -13.99 11.26
CA ASN A 367 9.33 -14.37 12.17
C ASN A 367 9.89 -15.76 11.81
N ASP A 368 9.04 -16.76 11.58
CA ASP A 368 9.49 -18.13 11.29
C ASP A 368 10.29 -18.21 9.99
N VAL A 369 9.83 -17.49 8.96
CA VAL A 369 10.54 -17.37 7.69
C VAL A 369 11.90 -16.68 7.89
N TRP A 370 11.95 -15.59 8.64
CA TRP A 370 13.21 -14.89 8.96
C TRP A 370 14.17 -15.76 9.76
N ALA A 371 13.66 -16.41 10.81
CA ALA A 371 14.41 -17.32 11.69
C ALA A 371 15.10 -18.41 10.87
N GLN A 372 14.36 -19.04 9.95
CA GLN A 372 14.85 -20.16 9.16
C GLN A 372 15.73 -19.73 7.97
N ARG A 373 15.33 -18.69 7.24
CA ARG A 373 15.95 -18.32 5.96
C ARG A 373 16.99 -17.22 6.07
N VAL A 374 17.09 -16.52 7.19
CA VAL A 374 18.03 -15.41 7.38
C VAL A 374 18.86 -15.59 8.64
N ALA A 375 18.21 -15.62 9.81
CA ALA A 375 18.91 -15.66 11.09
C ALA A 375 19.79 -16.91 11.25
N ALA A 376 19.23 -18.10 11.03
CA ALA A 376 19.97 -19.35 11.16
C ALA A 376 21.18 -19.46 10.19
N PRO A 377 21.06 -19.13 8.88
CA PRO A 377 22.21 -19.06 7.97
C PRO A 377 23.34 -18.13 8.43
N ILE A 378 23.01 -16.93 8.94
CA ILE A 378 24.00 -15.98 9.43
C ILE A 378 24.70 -16.56 10.67
N LEU A 379 23.95 -17.04 11.66
CA LEU A 379 24.49 -17.55 12.93
C LEU A 379 25.35 -18.82 12.76
N ARG A 380 25.17 -19.57 11.67
CA ARG A 380 26.02 -20.70 11.31
C ARG A 380 27.43 -20.29 10.86
N SER A 381 27.56 -19.15 10.16
CA SER A 381 28.82 -18.73 9.54
C SER A 381 29.50 -17.56 10.29
N TYR A 382 28.73 -16.84 11.11
CA TYR A 382 29.18 -15.67 11.86
C TYR A 382 28.88 -15.82 13.35
N ALA A 383 29.77 -15.28 14.19
CA ALA A 383 29.60 -15.19 15.64
C ALA A 383 29.43 -13.74 16.07
N VAL A 384 28.70 -13.54 17.16
CA VAL A 384 28.57 -12.22 17.80
C VAL A 384 29.93 -11.87 18.43
N LYS A 385 30.53 -10.79 17.93
CA LYS A 385 31.74 -10.20 18.50
C LYS A 385 31.39 -9.25 19.65
N GLU A 386 30.30 -8.50 19.50
CA GLU A 386 29.88 -7.49 20.46
C GLU A 386 28.37 -7.26 20.44
N GLU A 387 27.77 -7.07 21.61
CA GLU A 387 26.35 -6.73 21.77
C GLU A 387 26.20 -5.27 22.19
N LEU A 388 25.45 -4.50 21.41
CA LEU A 388 25.23 -3.06 21.58
C LEU A 388 23.73 -2.77 21.69
N GLY A 389 23.18 -2.92 22.90
CA GLY A 389 21.74 -2.75 23.12
C GLY A 389 20.93 -3.80 22.35
N SER A 390 20.24 -3.38 21.29
CA SER A 390 19.49 -4.24 20.36
C SER A 390 20.27 -4.64 19.09
N LEU A 391 21.50 -4.17 18.92
CA LEU A 391 22.34 -4.46 17.77
C LEU A 391 23.42 -5.49 18.14
N TRP A 392 23.82 -6.29 17.16
CA TRP A 392 24.96 -7.18 17.20
C TRP A 392 25.96 -6.79 16.12
N LEU A 393 27.22 -6.75 16.52
CA LEU A 393 28.37 -6.73 15.62
C LEU A 393 28.84 -8.16 15.47
N MET A 394 28.80 -8.69 14.25
CA MET A 394 29.15 -10.08 13.98
C MET A 394 30.36 -10.18 13.06
N THR A 395 31.23 -11.15 13.31
CA THR A 395 32.41 -11.46 12.50
C THR A 395 32.42 -12.93 12.09
N PRO A 396 33.17 -13.32 11.05
CA PRO A 396 33.35 -14.72 10.69
C PRO A 396 33.74 -15.59 11.89
N ARG A 397 33.22 -16.83 11.91
CA ARG A 397 33.55 -17.84 12.94
C ARG A 397 34.95 -18.42 12.79
#